data_AF-A0A7W3LR16-F1
#
_entry.id   AF-A0A7W3LR16-F1
#
_cell.length_a   1.000
_cell.length_b   1.000
_cell.length_c   1.000
_cell.angle_alpha   90.00
_cell.angle_beta   90.00
_cell.angle_gamma   90.00
#
_symmetry.space_group_name_H-M   'P 1'
#
loop_
_entity.id
_entity.type
_entity.pdbx_description
1 polymer ?
#
loop_
_entity_poly.entity_id
_entity_poly.type
_entity_poly.pdbx_seq_one_letter_code
_entity_poly.pdbx_strand_id
1 'polypeptide(L)'
;MTVAHGGHAPAAALLPLVAVALVLVAYLAAALREQRHGSRGWSAWRTAGFSAGAVLLMVALAPPVAAFAHEDFRGHMLQHLLLGMYAPLGLVLGAPVTLALRATSGRGGHRLGRLLNRPLVHALTHPVTALALNAGGLYLLYATPLYRATTTDPLLHELVHLHFLVSGCVFAWVVAGPDPAPRRPSVPFRLVVLGVAVAAHATLAQLLYAGLLPVAAPAEQVRGGAELMYYGGDLAEILLALALMATWRPRRVAADPARAA
;
A
#
# COMPACT_ATOMS: atom_id res chain seq x y z
N MET A 1 8.04 48.01 4.12
CA MET A 1 8.84 46.97 4.80
C MET A 1 7.93 45.76 4.98
N THR A 2 8.14 44.74 4.14
CA THR A 2 8.54 43.36 4.55
C THR A 2 7.35 42.56 5.11
N VAL A 3 6.98 41.38 4.62
CA VAL A 3 7.85 40.27 4.19
C VAL A 3 7.14 39.45 3.10
N ALA A 4 7.87 39.11 2.04
CA ALA A 4 7.50 38.08 1.09
C ALA A 4 7.62 36.69 1.74
N HIS A 5 6.49 36.00 1.94
CA HIS A 5 6.43 34.59 2.30
C HIS A 5 5.55 33.86 1.28
N GLY A 6 6.05 33.68 0.05
CA GLY A 6 5.25 33.14 -1.06
C GLY A 6 5.94 32.10 -1.94
N GLY A 7 7.09 31.56 -1.52
CA GLY A 7 7.93 30.74 -2.42
C GLY A 7 8.15 29.27 -2.03
N HIS A 8 7.77 28.83 -0.83
CA HIS A 8 8.20 27.50 -0.32
C HIS A 8 7.07 26.47 -0.19
N ALA A 9 5.81 26.91 -0.10
CA ALA A 9 4.64 26.02 -0.03
C ALA A 9 4.39 25.18 -1.31
N PRO A 10 4.49 25.72 -2.55
CA PRO A 10 4.22 24.91 -3.73
C PRO A 10 5.35 23.91 -4.03
N ALA A 11 6.61 24.27 -3.78
CA ALA A 11 7.75 23.41 -4.08
C ALA A 11 7.78 22.15 -3.19
N ALA A 12 7.47 22.30 -1.90
CA ALA A 12 7.42 21.17 -0.97
C ALA A 12 6.28 20.19 -1.31
N ALA A 13 5.10 20.71 -1.69
CA ALA A 13 3.95 19.88 -2.11
C ALA A 13 4.19 19.15 -3.45
N LEU A 14 5.03 19.70 -4.33
CA LEU A 14 5.35 19.08 -5.62
C LEU A 14 6.45 18.00 -5.52
N LEU A 15 7.28 18.04 -4.49
CA LEU A 15 8.38 17.08 -4.32
C LEU A 15 7.92 15.60 -4.30
N PRO A 16 6.88 15.19 -3.54
CA PRO A 16 6.43 13.80 -3.56
C PRO A 16 5.79 13.43 -4.90
N LEU A 17 5.09 14.35 -5.57
CA LEU A 17 4.54 14.14 -6.91
C LEU A 17 5.65 13.88 -7.94
N VAL A 18 6.70 14.70 -7.92
CA VAL A 18 7.87 14.54 -8.78
C VAL A 18 8.56 13.21 -8.49
N ALA A 19 8.73 12.85 -7.21
CA ALA A 19 9.33 11.56 -6.83
C ALA A 19 8.53 10.37 -7.39
N VAL A 20 7.20 10.39 -7.27
CA VAL A 20 6.32 9.34 -7.80
C VAL A 20 6.38 9.31 -9.34
N ALA A 21 6.38 10.46 -10.00
CA ALA A 21 6.51 10.56 -11.45
C ALA A 21 7.86 9.99 -11.94
N LEU A 22 8.96 10.29 -11.26
CA LEU A 22 10.28 9.74 -11.57
C LEU A 22 10.31 8.21 -11.41
N VAL A 23 9.72 7.69 -10.33
CA VAL A 23 9.58 6.24 -10.12
C VAL A 23 8.74 5.59 -11.22
N LEU A 24 7.63 6.22 -11.62
CA LEU A 24 6.78 5.75 -12.72
C LEU A 24 7.53 5.73 -14.05
N VAL A 25 8.22 6.82 -14.40
CA VAL A 25 9.02 6.90 -15.64
C VAL A 25 10.12 5.85 -15.64
N ALA A 26 10.84 5.67 -14.53
CA ALA A 26 11.88 4.65 -14.38
C ALA A 26 11.31 3.23 -14.56
N TYR A 27 10.15 2.96 -13.94
CA TYR A 27 9.44 1.68 -14.10
C TYR A 27 9.01 1.44 -15.55
N LEU A 28 8.40 2.43 -16.20
CA LEU A 28 7.96 2.31 -17.61
C LEU A 28 9.15 2.11 -18.55
N ALA A 29 10.25 2.83 -18.35
CA ALA A 29 11.47 2.66 -19.14
C ALA A 29 12.05 1.24 -18.98
N ALA A 30 12.09 0.71 -17.75
CA ALA A 30 12.53 -0.65 -17.48
C ALA A 30 11.58 -1.69 -18.09
N ALA A 31 10.26 -1.48 -17.99
CA ALA A 31 9.25 -2.36 -18.56
C ALA A 31 9.34 -2.40 -20.10
N LEU A 32 9.51 -1.25 -20.75
CA LEU A 32 9.69 -1.15 -22.21
C LEU A 32 10.98 -1.82 -22.66
N ARG A 33 12.07 -1.68 -21.90
CA ARG A 33 13.33 -2.36 -22.18
C ARG A 33 13.18 -3.88 -22.09
N GLU A 34 12.54 -4.39 -21.04
CA GLU A 34 12.25 -5.82 -20.89
C GLU A 34 11.27 -6.32 -21.96
N GLN A 35 10.33 -5.50 -22.42
CA GLN A 35 9.43 -5.85 -23.52
C GLN A 35 10.19 -6.01 -24.84
N ARG A 36 11.19 -5.17 -25.12
CA ARG A 36 11.94 -5.16 -26.38
C ARG A 36 13.11 -6.14 -26.41
N HIS A 37 13.80 -6.31 -25.29
CA HIS A 37 15.08 -7.04 -25.21
C HIS A 37 15.05 -8.21 -24.23
N GLY A 38 13.99 -8.35 -23.43
CA GLY A 38 13.86 -9.43 -22.47
C GLY A 38 13.40 -10.73 -23.14
N SER A 39 13.99 -11.86 -22.73
CA SER A 39 13.73 -13.18 -23.31
C SER A 39 12.28 -13.67 -23.18
N ARG A 40 11.51 -13.09 -22.26
CA ARG A 40 10.11 -13.48 -21.98
C ARG A 40 9.11 -12.33 -22.15
N GLY A 41 9.58 -11.15 -22.57
CA GLY A 41 8.79 -9.91 -22.54
C GLY A 41 8.33 -9.50 -21.12
N TRP A 42 7.57 -8.41 -21.07
CA TRP A 42 6.94 -7.90 -19.84
C TRP A 42 5.41 -7.88 -19.98
N SER A 43 4.70 -8.17 -18.89
CA SER A 43 3.24 -8.29 -18.94
C SER A 43 2.58 -6.91 -18.95
N ALA A 44 1.71 -6.66 -19.94
CA ALA A 44 0.95 -5.41 -20.03
C ALA A 44 0.08 -5.15 -18.79
N TRP A 45 -0.48 -6.20 -18.18
CA TRP A 45 -1.26 -6.09 -16.93
C TRP A 45 -0.43 -5.59 -15.75
N ARG A 46 0.84 -5.98 -15.66
CA ARG A 46 1.76 -5.47 -14.64
C ARG A 46 2.07 -3.99 -14.86
N THR A 47 2.25 -3.60 -16.11
CA THR A 47 2.45 -2.18 -16.45
C THR A 47 1.22 -1.36 -16.11
N ALA A 48 0.03 -1.81 -16.52
CA ALA A 48 -1.23 -1.14 -16.22
C ALA A 48 -1.49 -1.02 -14.71
N GLY A 49 -1.27 -2.10 -13.94
CA GLY A 49 -1.45 -2.11 -12.49
C GLY A 49 -0.52 -1.13 -11.78
N PHE A 50 0.77 -1.13 -12.13
CA PHE A 50 1.74 -0.19 -11.55
C PHE A 50 1.39 1.25 -11.89
N SER A 51 1.08 1.53 -13.16
CA SER A 51 0.67 2.87 -13.60
C SER A 51 -0.59 3.35 -12.89
N ALA A 52 -1.59 2.48 -12.74
CA ALA A 52 -2.81 2.81 -12.00
C ALA A 52 -2.51 3.12 -10.53
N GLY A 53 -1.69 2.30 -9.86
CA GLY A 53 -1.26 2.56 -8.48
C GLY A 53 -0.49 3.87 -8.33
N ALA A 54 0.41 4.18 -9.26
CA ALA A 54 1.16 5.44 -9.27
C ALA A 54 0.25 6.65 -9.51
N VAL A 55 -0.74 6.54 -10.41
CA VAL A 55 -1.74 7.60 -10.64
C VAL A 55 -2.60 7.83 -9.39
N LEU A 56 -3.08 6.76 -8.74
CA LEU A 56 -3.83 6.88 -7.48
C LEU A 56 -2.99 7.55 -6.38
N LEU A 57 -1.71 7.21 -6.29
CA LEU A 57 -0.77 7.85 -5.36
C LEU A 57 -0.58 9.34 -5.69
N MET A 58 -0.42 9.69 -6.97
CA MET A 58 -0.34 11.10 -7.38
C MET A 58 -1.63 11.86 -7.09
N VAL A 59 -2.80 11.25 -7.30
CA VAL A 59 -4.10 11.86 -6.94
C VAL A 59 -4.20 12.09 -5.44
N ALA A 60 -3.80 11.13 -4.62
CA ALA A 60 -3.82 11.27 -3.16
C ALA A 60 -2.91 12.39 -2.64
N LEU A 61 -1.81 12.67 -3.35
CA LEU A 61 -0.83 13.70 -3.02
C LEU A 61 -1.09 15.03 -3.75
N ALA A 62 -2.09 15.08 -4.62
CA ALA A 62 -2.38 16.27 -5.41
C ALA A 62 -2.92 17.40 -4.50
N PRO A 63 -2.57 18.68 -4.77
CA PRO A 63 -2.98 19.81 -3.95
C PRO A 63 -4.49 19.88 -3.64
N PRO A 64 -5.42 19.56 -4.58
CA PRO A 64 -6.85 19.59 -4.27
C PRO A 64 -7.29 18.55 -3.22
N VAL A 65 -6.72 17.34 -3.28
CA VAL A 65 -7.04 16.26 -2.33
C VAL A 65 -6.39 16.56 -0.98
N ALA A 66 -5.15 17.05 -0.98
CA ALA A 66 -4.46 17.45 0.25
C ALA A 66 -5.19 18.61 0.96
N ALA A 67 -5.64 19.62 0.21
CA ALA A 67 -6.44 20.72 0.77
C ALA A 67 -7.75 20.22 1.38
N PHE A 68 -8.48 19.35 0.65
CA PHE A 68 -9.69 18.74 1.16
C PHE A 68 -9.44 17.89 2.43
N ALA A 69 -8.34 17.15 2.47
CA ALA A 69 -7.97 16.34 3.62
C ALA A 69 -7.57 17.14 4.87
N HIS A 70 -7.08 18.37 4.69
CA HIS A 70 -6.80 19.27 5.80
C HIS A 70 -8.06 19.94 6.36
N GLU A 71 -9.05 20.20 5.52
CA GLU A 71 -10.28 20.92 5.91
C GLU A 71 -11.41 20.00 6.38
N ASP A 72 -11.46 18.75 5.89
CA ASP A 72 -12.54 17.81 6.18
C ASP A 72 -12.01 16.39 6.47
N PHE A 73 -12.49 15.78 7.55
CA PHE A 73 -12.14 14.41 7.93
C PHE A 73 -12.49 13.38 6.84
N ARG A 74 -13.53 13.62 6.04
CA ARG A 74 -13.89 12.78 4.88
C ARG A 74 -12.80 12.81 3.82
N GLY A 75 -12.21 13.99 3.58
CA GLY A 75 -11.05 14.14 2.71
C GLY A 75 -9.84 13.39 3.23
N HIS A 76 -9.60 13.46 4.55
CA HIS A 76 -8.53 12.69 5.20
C HIS A 76 -8.75 11.18 5.04
N MET A 77 -9.97 10.68 5.21
CA MET A 77 -10.28 9.25 4.98
C MET A 77 -10.08 8.84 3.54
N LEU A 78 -10.51 9.66 2.57
CA LEU A 78 -10.27 9.38 1.15
C LEU A 78 -8.78 9.29 0.84
N GLN A 79 -7.99 10.25 1.31
CA GLN A 79 -6.54 10.25 1.12
C GLN A 79 -5.90 9.03 1.78
N HIS A 80 -6.32 8.69 2.99
CA HIS A 80 -5.87 7.51 3.72
C HIS A 80 -6.16 6.22 2.94
N LEU A 81 -7.36 6.03 2.40
CA LEU A 81 -7.72 4.86 1.58
C LEU A 81 -6.85 4.75 0.33
N LEU A 82 -6.66 5.88 -0.38
CA LEU A 82 -5.84 5.90 -1.59
C LEU A 82 -4.38 5.52 -1.29
N LEU A 83 -3.80 6.10 -0.23
CA LEU A 83 -2.40 5.85 0.16
C LEU A 83 -2.19 4.46 0.78
N GLY A 84 -3.10 4.02 1.64
CA GLY A 84 -2.94 2.83 2.47
C GLY A 84 -3.41 1.53 1.80
N MET A 85 -4.32 1.61 0.83
CA MET A 85 -4.97 0.42 0.27
C MET A 85 -4.93 0.38 -1.26
N TYR A 86 -5.44 1.41 -1.94
CA TYR A 86 -5.62 1.38 -3.40
C TYR A 86 -4.32 1.52 -4.18
N ALA A 87 -3.51 2.55 -3.89
CA ALA A 87 -2.22 2.72 -4.56
C ALA A 87 -1.26 1.54 -4.30
N PRO A 88 -1.08 1.07 -3.05
CA PRO A 88 -0.28 -0.11 -2.76
C PRO A 88 -0.67 -1.34 -3.57
N LEU A 89 -1.97 -1.62 -3.71
CA LEU A 89 -2.44 -2.77 -4.48
C LEU A 89 -1.96 -2.70 -5.94
N GLY A 90 -2.15 -1.56 -6.61
CA GLY A 90 -1.68 -1.38 -7.99
C GLY A 90 -0.15 -1.46 -8.11
N LEU A 91 0.57 -0.74 -7.25
CA LEU A 91 2.03 -0.70 -7.24
C LEU A 91 2.64 -2.09 -7.06
N VAL A 92 2.12 -2.88 -6.12
CA VAL A 92 2.61 -4.23 -5.83
C VAL A 92 2.29 -5.21 -6.94
N LEU A 93 1.07 -5.17 -7.50
CA LEU A 93 0.68 -6.05 -8.61
C LEU A 93 1.50 -5.81 -9.89
N GLY A 94 2.12 -4.63 -9.99
CA GLY A 94 3.13 -4.33 -11.00
C GLY A 94 4.40 -5.19 -10.94
N ALA A 95 4.64 -5.91 -9.84
CA ALA A 95 5.88 -6.67 -9.63
C ALA A 95 7.18 -5.84 -9.78
N PRO A 96 7.27 -4.65 -9.16
CA PRO A 96 8.41 -3.74 -9.35
C PRO A 96 9.74 -4.38 -8.91
N VAL A 97 9.73 -5.26 -7.90
CA VAL A 97 10.96 -5.92 -7.45
C VAL A 97 11.43 -6.94 -8.49
N THR A 98 10.52 -7.68 -9.10
CA THR A 98 10.83 -8.58 -10.22
C THR A 98 11.40 -7.80 -11.40
N LEU A 99 10.82 -6.64 -11.73
CA LEU A 99 11.32 -5.80 -12.81
C LEU A 99 12.73 -5.29 -12.51
N ALA A 100 12.97 -4.80 -11.29
CA ALA A 100 14.27 -4.35 -10.85
C ALA A 100 15.32 -5.49 -10.88
N LEU A 101 14.95 -6.70 -10.46
CA LEU A 101 15.83 -7.87 -10.51
C LEU A 101 16.18 -8.29 -11.95
N ARG A 102 15.26 -8.12 -12.91
CA ARG A 102 15.54 -8.41 -14.33
C ARG A 102 16.36 -7.31 -14.98
N ALA A 103 16.03 -6.05 -14.71
CA ALA A 103 16.70 -4.90 -15.28
C ALA A 103 18.15 -4.71 -14.76
N THR A 104 18.47 -5.23 -13.57
CA THR A 104 19.80 -5.10 -12.95
C THR A 104 20.61 -6.39 -13.07
N SER A 105 21.62 -6.39 -13.95
CA SER A 105 22.58 -7.50 -14.06
C SER A 105 23.79 -7.33 -13.12
N GLY A 106 24.52 -8.43 -12.87
CA GLY A 106 25.78 -8.40 -12.13
C GLY A 106 25.63 -8.00 -10.65
N ARG A 107 26.51 -7.12 -10.17
CA ARG A 107 26.62 -6.76 -8.73
C ARG A 107 25.35 -6.12 -8.15
N GLY A 108 24.56 -5.40 -8.96
CA GLY A 108 23.31 -4.76 -8.55
C GLY A 108 22.23 -5.76 -8.17
N GLY A 109 21.94 -6.71 -9.07
CA GLY A 109 20.98 -7.79 -8.80
C GLY A 109 21.39 -8.67 -7.61
N HIS A 110 22.68 -8.95 -7.43
CA HIS A 110 23.19 -9.70 -6.27
C HIS A 110 23.03 -8.92 -4.95
N ARG A 111 23.18 -7.58 -4.95
CA ARG A 111 22.92 -6.76 -3.76
C ARG A 111 21.43 -6.74 -3.42
N LEU A 112 20.56 -6.59 -4.41
CA LEU A 112 19.11 -6.61 -4.21
C LEU A 112 18.64 -7.97 -3.69
N GLY A 113 19.12 -9.07 -4.29
CA GLY A 113 18.84 -10.43 -3.80
C GLY A 113 19.32 -10.66 -2.36
N ARG A 114 20.51 -10.16 -1.98
CA ARG A 114 20.98 -10.24 -0.58
C ARG A 114 20.14 -9.41 0.38
N LEU A 115 19.68 -8.22 -0.03
CA LEU A 115 18.80 -7.38 0.78
C LEU A 115 17.48 -8.11 1.08
N LEU A 116 16.86 -8.72 0.06
CA LEU A 116 15.61 -9.48 0.20
C LEU A 116 15.74 -10.72 1.12
N ASN A 117 16.96 -11.23 1.29
CA ASN A 117 17.25 -12.36 2.18
C ASN A 117 17.68 -11.94 3.61
N ARG A 118 17.63 -10.64 3.93
CA ARG A 118 17.94 -10.18 5.30
C ARG A 118 16.86 -10.64 6.28
N PRO A 119 17.23 -11.04 7.51
CA PRO A 119 16.28 -11.49 8.51
C PRO A 119 15.26 -10.41 8.88
N LEU A 120 15.68 -9.14 8.91
CA LEU A 120 14.79 -8.00 9.15
C LEU A 120 13.70 -7.90 8.07
N VAL A 121 14.06 -8.06 6.79
CA VAL A 121 13.07 -8.06 5.70
C VAL A 121 12.12 -9.24 5.87
N HIS A 122 12.61 -10.42 6.23
CA HIS A 122 11.73 -11.56 6.52
C HIS A 122 10.79 -11.33 7.70
N ALA A 123 11.24 -10.68 8.77
CA ALA A 123 10.40 -10.34 9.92
C ALA A 123 9.31 -9.32 9.56
N LEU A 124 9.67 -8.27 8.81
CA LEU A 124 8.72 -7.24 8.34
C LEU A 124 7.72 -7.78 7.31
N THR A 125 8.13 -8.78 6.53
CA THR A 125 7.32 -9.39 5.47
C THR A 125 6.58 -10.65 5.92
N HIS A 126 6.56 -10.93 7.23
CA HIS A 126 5.68 -11.95 7.78
C HIS A 126 4.22 -11.43 7.78
N PRO A 127 3.20 -12.21 7.35
CA PRO A 127 1.83 -11.69 7.23
C PRO A 127 1.27 -11.10 8.52
N VAL A 128 1.60 -11.67 9.68
CA VAL A 128 1.17 -11.15 10.99
C VAL A 128 1.82 -9.80 11.29
N THR A 129 3.11 -9.63 10.96
CA THR A 129 3.81 -8.36 11.17
C THR A 129 3.30 -7.30 10.20
N ALA A 130 3.05 -7.68 8.94
CA ALA A 130 2.45 -6.79 7.95
C ALA A 130 1.05 -6.34 8.39
N LEU A 131 0.23 -7.25 8.90
CA LEU A 131 -1.07 -6.94 9.49
C LEU A 131 -0.93 -5.99 10.69
N ALA A 132 0.00 -6.26 11.61
CA ALA A 132 0.23 -5.42 12.79
C ALA A 132 0.69 -4.00 12.40
N LEU A 133 1.57 -3.86 11.41
CA LEU A 133 1.98 -2.56 10.90
C LEU A 133 0.83 -1.81 10.23
N ASN A 134 -0.02 -2.54 9.48
CA ASN A 134 -1.12 -1.95 8.73
C ASN A 134 -2.32 -1.61 9.62
N ALA A 135 -2.99 -2.62 10.18
CA ALA A 135 -4.15 -2.42 11.05
C ALA A 135 -3.75 -1.78 12.38
N GLY A 136 -2.64 -2.22 13.00
CA GLY A 136 -2.19 -1.64 14.27
C GLY A 136 -1.76 -0.18 14.13
N GLY A 137 -1.17 0.21 13.00
CA GLY A 137 -0.88 1.62 12.69
C GLY A 137 -2.14 2.47 12.62
N LEU A 138 -3.22 1.92 12.06
CA LEU A 138 -4.52 2.59 11.97
C LEU A 138 -5.18 2.76 13.35
N TYR A 139 -5.17 1.70 14.15
CA TYR A 139 -5.63 1.77 15.54
C TYR A 139 -4.81 2.77 16.35
N LEU A 140 -3.48 2.80 16.18
CA LEU A 140 -2.63 3.76 16.85
C LEU A 140 -2.99 5.20 16.45
N LEU A 141 -3.27 5.45 15.16
CA LEU A 141 -3.63 6.78 14.68
C LEU A 141 -4.92 7.31 15.33
N TYR A 142 -5.99 6.51 15.36
CA TYR A 142 -7.32 6.98 15.79
C TYR A 142 -7.63 6.72 17.27
N ALA A 143 -7.05 5.70 17.90
CA ALA A 143 -7.28 5.41 19.32
C ALA A 143 -6.36 6.23 20.24
N THR A 144 -5.37 6.95 19.69
CA THR A 144 -4.45 7.80 20.46
C THR A 144 -4.52 9.25 19.99
N PRO A 145 -3.86 10.21 20.68
CA PRO A 145 -3.77 11.60 20.23
C PRO A 145 -2.97 11.80 18.92
N LEU A 146 -2.44 10.73 18.31
CA LEU A 146 -1.59 10.83 17.12
C LEU A 146 -2.27 11.55 15.96
N TYR A 147 -3.56 11.31 15.70
CA TYR A 147 -4.29 12.04 14.66
C TYR A 147 -4.32 13.56 14.91
N ARG A 148 -4.51 13.99 16.17
CA ARG A 148 -4.45 15.43 16.50
C ARG A 148 -3.04 16.00 16.32
N ALA A 149 -2.01 15.19 16.56
CA ALA A 149 -0.64 15.61 16.34
C ALA A 149 -0.33 15.78 14.85
N THR A 150 -0.87 14.92 13.97
CA THR A 150 -0.67 15.05 12.51
C THR A 150 -1.38 16.26 11.89
N THR A 151 -2.38 16.85 12.55
CA THR A 151 -3.02 18.09 12.07
C THR A 151 -2.24 19.35 12.45
N THR A 152 -1.28 19.25 13.37
CA THR A 152 -0.49 20.38 13.87
C THR A 152 0.99 20.32 13.47
N ASP A 153 1.52 19.12 13.24
CA ASP A 153 2.90 18.88 12.81
C ASP A 153 2.96 18.30 11.38
N PRO A 154 3.42 19.10 10.38
CA PRO A 154 3.56 18.64 9.00
C PRO A 154 4.53 17.47 8.82
N LEU A 155 5.61 17.40 9.62
CA LEU A 155 6.56 16.30 9.52
C LEU A 155 5.90 15.00 9.97
N LEU A 156 5.15 15.04 11.06
CA LEU A 156 4.43 13.88 11.57
C LEU A 156 3.34 13.44 10.59
N HIS A 157 2.66 14.37 9.94
CA HIS A 157 1.70 14.11 8.87
C HIS A 157 2.33 13.29 7.73
N GLU A 158 3.47 13.75 7.21
CA GLU A 158 4.21 13.06 6.15
C GLU A 158 4.72 11.69 6.58
N LEU A 159 5.19 11.54 7.82
CA LEU A 159 5.63 10.25 8.37
C LEU A 159 4.48 9.25 8.46
N VAL A 160 3.28 9.69 8.85
CA VAL A 160 2.09 8.84 8.90
C VAL A 160 1.64 8.43 7.49
N HIS A 161 1.67 9.34 6.52
CA HIS A 161 1.40 9.00 5.11
C HIS A 161 2.40 8.01 4.53
N LEU A 162 3.70 8.23 4.79
CA LEU A 162 4.75 7.30 4.39
C LEU A 162 4.56 5.94 5.06
N HIS A 163 4.22 5.90 6.35
CA HIS A 163 3.91 4.66 7.06
C HIS A 163 2.75 3.92 6.39
N PHE A 164 1.63 4.58 6.09
CA PHE A 164 0.50 3.94 5.43
C PHE A 164 0.82 3.39 4.06
N LEU A 165 1.56 4.15 3.24
CA LEU A 165 1.99 3.69 1.93
C LEU A 165 2.87 2.45 2.04
N VAL A 166 3.86 2.48 2.95
CA VAL A 166 4.80 1.38 3.14
C VAL A 166 4.11 0.15 3.75
N SER A 167 3.30 0.33 4.80
CA SER A 167 2.57 -0.77 5.45
C SER A 167 1.58 -1.40 4.48
N GLY A 168 0.86 -0.59 3.70
CA GLY A 168 -0.05 -1.05 2.66
C GLY A 168 0.68 -1.85 1.59
N CYS A 169 1.85 -1.38 1.13
CA CYS A 169 2.65 -2.10 0.12
C CYS A 169 3.17 -3.43 0.66
N VAL A 170 3.66 -3.45 1.90
CA VAL A 170 4.12 -4.68 2.55
C VAL A 170 2.96 -5.66 2.73
N PHE A 171 1.81 -5.19 3.22
CA PHE A 171 0.63 -6.03 3.41
C PHE A 171 0.10 -6.60 2.09
N ALA A 172 -0.11 -5.76 1.07
CA ALA A 172 -0.54 -6.19 -0.25
C ALA A 172 0.46 -7.17 -0.89
N TRP A 173 1.77 -6.94 -0.73
CA TRP A 173 2.79 -7.83 -1.26
C TRP A 173 2.78 -9.20 -0.59
N VAL A 174 2.71 -9.23 0.74
CA VAL A 174 2.71 -10.46 1.52
C VAL A 174 1.44 -11.28 1.29
N VAL A 175 0.30 -10.60 1.14
CA VAL A 175 -1.00 -11.25 0.86
C VAL A 175 -1.05 -11.72 -0.60
N ALA A 176 -0.96 -10.83 -1.59
CA ALA A 176 -1.26 -11.13 -2.99
C ALA A 176 -0.13 -10.84 -4.00
N GLY A 177 0.99 -10.23 -3.57
CA GLY A 177 1.95 -9.68 -4.53
C GLY A 177 2.70 -10.74 -5.35
N PRO A 178 2.94 -10.51 -6.65
CA PRO A 178 3.63 -11.45 -7.55
C PRO A 178 5.15 -11.53 -7.34
N ASP A 179 5.74 -10.60 -6.59
CA ASP A 179 7.18 -10.51 -6.37
C ASP A 179 7.73 -11.64 -5.46
N PRO A 180 8.99 -12.08 -5.66
CA PRO A 180 9.57 -13.21 -4.92
C PRO A 180 9.56 -13.00 -3.40
N ALA A 181 8.98 -13.94 -2.67
CA ALA A 181 8.94 -13.94 -1.21
C ALA A 181 9.32 -15.33 -0.68
N PRO A 182 10.61 -15.58 -0.36
CA PRO A 182 11.15 -16.92 -0.08
C PRO A 182 10.46 -17.68 1.05
N ARG A 183 9.92 -16.97 2.05
CA ARG A 183 9.27 -17.54 3.24
C ARG A 183 7.77 -17.28 3.28
N ARG A 184 7.13 -17.03 2.13
CA ARG A 184 5.70 -16.69 2.10
C ARG A 184 4.85 -17.86 2.58
N PRO A 185 3.96 -17.66 3.58
CA PRO A 185 3.07 -18.72 4.06
C PRO A 185 2.05 -19.20 3.01
N SER A 186 1.36 -20.30 3.35
CA SER A 186 0.31 -20.89 2.52
C SER A 186 -0.81 -19.89 2.21
N VAL A 187 -1.54 -20.10 1.10
CA VAL A 187 -2.70 -19.25 0.75
C VAL A 187 -3.78 -19.26 1.83
N PRO A 188 -4.16 -20.42 2.42
CA PRO A 188 -5.13 -20.42 3.52
C PRO A 188 -4.72 -19.55 4.70
N PHE A 189 -3.45 -19.59 5.11
CA PHE A 189 -2.95 -18.73 6.20
C PHE A 189 -3.07 -17.23 5.84
N ARG A 190 -2.74 -16.87 4.60
CA ARG A 190 -2.89 -15.50 4.11
C ARG A 190 -4.34 -15.04 4.03
N LEU A 191 -5.27 -15.95 3.68
CA LEU A 191 -6.70 -15.66 3.70
C LEU A 191 -7.21 -15.42 5.13
N VAL A 192 -6.75 -16.19 6.11
CA VAL A 192 -7.08 -15.94 7.53
C VAL A 192 -6.58 -14.56 7.96
N VAL A 193 -5.33 -14.23 7.64
CA VAL A 193 -4.75 -12.91 7.96
C VAL A 193 -5.51 -11.77 7.27
N LEU A 194 -5.92 -11.97 6.02
CA LEU A 194 -6.76 -11.01 5.31
C LEU A 194 -8.14 -10.85 5.99
N GLY A 195 -8.78 -11.95 6.40
CA GLY A 195 -10.05 -11.90 7.13
C GLY A 195 -9.94 -11.17 8.47
N VAL A 196 -8.82 -11.33 9.20
CA VAL A 196 -8.55 -10.55 10.42
C VAL A 196 -8.34 -9.07 10.10
N ALA A 197 -7.69 -8.74 8.97
CA ALA A 197 -7.54 -7.36 8.51
C ALA A 197 -8.90 -6.71 8.25
N VAL A 198 -9.77 -7.39 7.50
CA VAL A 198 -11.14 -6.96 7.20
C VAL A 198 -11.91 -6.70 8.49
N ALA A 199 -11.90 -7.66 9.41
CA ALA A 199 -12.59 -7.51 10.68
C ALA A 199 -12.05 -6.33 11.50
N ALA A 200 -10.73 -6.14 11.56
CA ALA A 200 -10.11 -5.02 12.28
C ALA A 200 -10.45 -3.68 11.64
N HIS A 201 -10.41 -3.59 10.31
CA HIS A 201 -10.73 -2.38 9.55
C HIS A 201 -12.21 -1.99 9.73
N ALA A 202 -13.13 -2.94 9.52
CA ALA A 202 -14.56 -2.74 9.70
C ALA A 202 -14.91 -2.34 11.15
N THR A 203 -14.30 -3.00 12.14
CA THR A 203 -14.49 -2.66 13.56
C THR A 203 -14.06 -1.23 13.83
N LEU A 204 -12.90 -0.82 13.33
CA LEU A 204 -12.39 0.54 13.56
C LEU A 204 -13.28 1.60 12.90
N ALA A 205 -13.78 1.34 11.69
CA ALA A 205 -14.77 2.19 11.04
C ALA A 205 -16.07 2.30 11.87
N GLN A 206 -16.56 1.19 12.43
CA GLN A 206 -17.74 1.22 13.32
C GLN A 206 -17.49 2.01 14.62
N LEU A 207 -16.29 1.90 15.21
CA LEU A 207 -15.91 2.68 16.39
C LEU A 207 -15.84 4.19 16.09
N LEU A 208 -15.32 4.57 14.92
CA LEU A 208 -15.35 5.96 14.44
C LEU A 208 -16.79 6.43 14.25
N TYR A 209 -17.62 5.64 13.57
CA TYR A 209 -19.02 5.98 13.32
C TYR A 209 -19.82 6.19 14.61
N ALA A 210 -19.58 5.34 15.60
CA ALA A 210 -20.18 5.41 16.93
C ALA A 210 -19.65 6.60 17.77
N GLY A 211 -18.60 7.29 17.31
CA GLY A 211 -18.00 8.41 18.04
C GLY A 211 -17.23 7.98 19.30
N LEU A 212 -16.75 6.73 19.34
CA LEU A 212 -16.06 6.16 20.50
C LEU A 212 -14.55 6.47 20.54
N LEU A 213 -14.01 7.07 19.49
CA LEU A 213 -12.58 7.39 19.35
C LEU A 213 -12.34 8.90 19.47
N PRO A 214 -11.18 9.33 20.03
CA PRO A 214 -10.88 10.73 20.33
C PRO A 214 -10.47 11.58 19.09
N VAL A 215 -11.23 11.49 17.99
CA VAL A 215 -10.98 12.24 16.76
C VAL A 215 -11.48 13.67 16.89
N ALA A 216 -10.58 14.63 16.67
CA ALA A 216 -10.88 16.06 16.78
C ALA A 216 -11.50 16.62 15.48
N ALA A 217 -12.71 16.20 15.16
CA ALA A 217 -13.47 16.68 13.99
C ALA A 217 -14.99 16.69 14.27
N PRO A 218 -15.79 17.48 13.52
CA PRO A 218 -17.25 17.46 13.64
C PRO A 218 -17.84 16.07 13.47
N ALA A 219 -18.84 15.70 14.29
CA ALA A 219 -19.41 14.36 14.31
C ALA A 219 -19.97 13.90 12.94
N GLU A 220 -20.52 14.83 12.15
CA GLU A 220 -21.01 14.55 10.80
C GLU A 220 -19.88 14.18 9.82
N GLN A 221 -18.72 14.83 9.94
CA GLN A 221 -17.55 14.52 9.14
C GLN A 221 -16.96 13.17 9.56
N VAL A 222 -16.88 12.90 10.87
CA VAL A 222 -16.39 11.61 11.41
C VAL A 222 -17.27 10.46 10.94
N ARG A 223 -18.60 10.59 10.98
CA ARG A 223 -19.53 9.56 10.45
C ARG A 223 -19.36 9.32 8.96
N GLY A 224 -19.32 10.39 8.16
CA GLY A 224 -19.10 10.24 6.71
C GLY A 224 -17.72 9.66 6.38
N GLY A 225 -16.69 10.02 7.14
CA GLY A 225 -15.37 9.40 7.02
C GLY A 225 -15.38 7.92 7.39
N ALA A 226 -16.07 7.56 8.47
CA ALA A 226 -16.25 6.17 8.88
C ALA A 226 -16.99 5.34 7.83
N GLU A 227 -18.02 5.89 7.18
CA GLU A 227 -18.71 5.24 6.05
C GLU A 227 -17.77 5.05 4.85
N LEU A 228 -17.00 6.07 4.48
CA LEU A 228 -15.98 5.96 3.43
C LEU A 228 -14.96 4.88 3.76
N MET A 229 -14.48 4.85 5.00
CA MET A 229 -13.54 3.84 5.47
C MET A 229 -14.16 2.45 5.41
N TYR A 230 -15.41 2.28 5.87
CA TYR A 230 -16.09 0.98 5.86
C TYR A 230 -16.25 0.45 4.42
N TYR A 231 -16.98 1.18 3.56
CA TYR A 231 -17.29 0.70 2.21
C TYR A 231 -16.08 0.76 1.27
N GLY A 232 -15.27 1.80 1.37
CA GLY A 232 -14.05 1.95 0.58
C GLY A 232 -12.98 0.96 0.98
N GLY A 233 -12.90 0.60 2.27
CA GLY A 233 -12.03 -0.46 2.77
C GLY A 233 -12.43 -1.84 2.27
N ASP A 234 -13.71 -2.19 2.45
CA ASP A 234 -14.27 -3.48 1.99
C ASP A 234 -13.99 -3.70 0.50
N LEU A 235 -14.19 -2.68 -0.33
CA LEU A 235 -13.90 -2.75 -1.76
C LEU A 235 -12.40 -3.05 -2.01
N ALA A 236 -11.49 -2.34 -1.34
CA ALA A 236 -10.06 -2.56 -1.52
C ALA A 236 -9.61 -3.95 -1.05
N GLU A 237 -10.19 -4.46 0.04
CA GLU A 237 -9.89 -5.80 0.57
C GLU A 237 -10.45 -6.91 -0.33
N ILE A 238 -11.63 -6.72 -0.90
CA ILE A 238 -12.18 -7.60 -1.93
C ILE A 238 -11.25 -7.63 -3.15
N LEU A 239 -10.78 -6.48 -3.62
CA LEU A 239 -9.83 -6.42 -4.74
C LEU A 239 -8.51 -7.14 -4.41
N LEU A 240 -8.01 -7.02 -3.18
CA LEU A 240 -6.83 -7.74 -2.72
C LEU A 240 -7.07 -9.25 -2.62
N ALA A 241 -8.25 -9.68 -2.14
CA ALA A 241 -8.66 -11.08 -2.11
C ALA A 241 -8.74 -11.67 -3.53
N LEU A 242 -9.35 -10.95 -4.46
CA LEU A 242 -9.42 -11.32 -5.88
C LEU A 242 -8.03 -11.45 -6.49
N ALA A 243 -7.11 -10.51 -6.18
CA ALA A 243 -5.73 -10.59 -6.64
C ALA A 243 -4.99 -11.83 -6.08
N LEU A 244 -5.22 -12.17 -4.81
CA LEU A 244 -4.69 -13.39 -4.20
C LEU A 244 -5.23 -14.65 -4.89
N MET A 245 -6.53 -14.69 -5.19
CA MET A 245 -7.15 -15.83 -5.87
C MET A 245 -6.68 -15.96 -7.31
N ALA A 246 -6.59 -14.86 -8.07
CA ALA A 246 -6.13 -14.86 -9.46
C ALA A 246 -4.66 -15.31 -9.59
N THR A 247 -3.84 -15.11 -8.56
CA THR A 247 -2.43 -15.52 -8.54
C THR A 247 -2.21 -16.89 -7.91
N TRP A 248 -3.23 -17.49 -7.30
CA TRP A 248 -3.12 -18.79 -6.63
C TRP A 248 -2.99 -19.94 -7.63
N ARG A 249 -1.96 -20.76 -7.44
CA ARG A 249 -1.79 -22.04 -8.12
C ARG A 249 -1.67 -23.14 -7.07
N PRO A 250 -2.73 -23.92 -6.78
CA PRO A 250 -2.65 -25.06 -5.89
C PRO A 250 -1.58 -26.03 -6.39
N ARG A 251 -0.62 -26.39 -5.54
CA ARG A 251 0.26 -27.54 -5.84
C ARG A 251 -0.63 -28.78 -5.85
N ARG A 252 -0.76 -29.43 -7.01
CA ARG A 252 -1.38 -30.76 -7.06
C ARG A 252 -0.51 -31.68 -6.21
N VAL A 253 -1.05 -32.20 -5.12
CA VAL A 253 -0.43 -33.32 -4.41
C VAL A 253 -0.45 -34.46 -5.42
N ALA A 254 0.72 -34.90 -5.88
CA ALA A 254 0.79 -36.10 -6.72
C ALA A 254 0.17 -37.23 -5.92
N ALA A 255 -0.85 -37.90 -6.48
CA ALA A 255 -1.41 -39.09 -5.87
C ALA A 255 -0.26 -40.09 -5.69
N ASP A 256 -0.04 -40.52 -4.45
CA ASP A 256 0.95 -41.53 -4.12
C ASP A 256 0.56 -42.84 -4.85
N PRO A 257 1.33 -43.31 -5.85
CA PRO A 257 0.99 -44.53 -6.58
C PRO A 257 0.94 -45.77 -5.68
N ALA A 258 1.48 -45.70 -4.45
CA ALA A 258 1.45 -46.78 -3.48
C ALA A 258 0.07 -47.02 -2.81
N ARG A 259 -0.93 -46.13 -3.01
CA ARG A 259 -2.30 -46.31 -2.46
C ARG A 259 -3.31 -46.90 -3.46
N ALA A 260 -2.86 -47.26 -4.66
CA ALA A 260 -3.70 -47.83 -5.73
C ALA A 260 -3.45 -49.32 -5.98
N ALA A 261 -2.71 -50.01 -5.10
CA ALA A 261 -2.40 -51.44 -5.18
C ALA A 261 -3.10 -52.20 -4.06
#